data_AF-A0A6I1FX42-F1
#
_entry.id   AF-A0A6I1FX42-F1
#
_cell.length_a   1.000
_cell.length_b   1.000
_cell.length_c   1.000
_cell.angle_alpha   90.00
_cell.angle_beta   90.00
_cell.angle_gamma   90.00
#
_symmetry.space_group_name_H-M   'P 1'
#
loop_
_entity.id
_entity.type
_entity.pdbx_description
1 polymer ?
#
loop_
_entity_poly.entity_id
_entity_poly.type
_entity_poly.pdbx_seq_one_letter_code
_entity_poly.pdbx_strand_id
1 'polypeptide(L)'
;MDEKLLSLAFSVEANKGVYALLLGSGISYSAGIPTGRGILRELCRRIMHVNGADESDPVDWYEKNYGKAPLYNEVIELLAKTSSERNGLLKEFFEPTLEEVEEKQKIPTDAHHAIAKLVQRGYIKVIVTTNFDRLLEHSLDEHNVQYQTLYHESDMEGMKPLAHADCTVLKVNGDYRDTRFKNVTDELDNYTLPLAQLLRRVFDEYGMIVSGWSAEWDTALRELIKSVKGRRYSWYWHAFSEKLTTHADELISYRDACKIVNPKGADHFFTELYENVTNIAKVKKVSPENIQVKMKRLKRYIQDERDIELREMLTEQTKEVVSFLFEQPYAKEATVDSVSVRIQTVAEKSRMLAMLVAVLAYYMKTPEQAQLLIQTTERLTGSRHHSGDRSLLATQEIPLHAVFYSIGISAVMKKNYQLLNKLFTQPNVQDPHRQHISFLTYTSPHMWLNALFEYVSEETTHLTPAETLFTYPYLKQVFIETRLAFDEQEFEQHFDQFELLRAIKYRYMNEESNISGQFGYKPNRDHLIRFLNEGSETEDWPVLAICDGGREKFTDSLEKLAEDLNEKDGFSGRGLLQAYTKFD
;
A
#
# COMPACT_ATOMS: atom_id res chain seq x y z
N MET A 1 12.62 -1.16 16.89
CA MET A 1 12.85 -1.54 15.48
C MET A 1 14.36 -1.55 15.29
N ASP A 2 14.94 -2.66 14.84
CA ASP A 2 16.39 -2.74 14.61
C ASP A 2 16.78 -1.77 13.47
N GLU A 3 17.62 -0.77 13.78
CA GLU A 3 18.05 0.27 12.82
C GLU A 3 18.69 -0.35 11.56
N LYS A 4 19.35 -1.51 11.69
CA LYS A 4 20.00 -2.19 10.58
C LYS A 4 18.99 -2.85 9.64
N LEU A 5 17.92 -3.43 10.19
CA LEU A 5 16.82 -3.99 9.40
C LEU A 5 16.05 -2.90 8.65
N LEU A 6 15.87 -1.74 9.29
CA LEU A 6 15.26 -0.58 8.64
C LEU A 6 16.14 -0.08 7.47
N SER A 7 17.47 0.02 7.69
CA SER A 7 18.44 0.36 6.63
C SER A 7 18.38 -0.61 5.45
N LEU A 8 18.29 -1.92 5.74
CA LEU A 8 18.10 -2.95 4.72
C LEU A 8 16.79 -2.73 3.95
N ALA A 9 15.68 -2.50 4.63
CA ALA A 9 14.38 -2.28 4.00
C ALA A 9 14.37 -1.06 3.07
N PHE A 10 14.97 0.06 3.48
CA PHE A 10 15.15 1.23 2.61
C PHE A 10 16.01 0.92 1.39
N SER A 11 17.10 0.17 1.58
CA SER A 11 18.01 -0.20 0.49
C SER A 11 17.31 -1.09 -0.55
N VAL A 12 16.52 -2.06 -0.09
CA VAL A 12 15.73 -2.97 -0.95
C VAL A 12 14.61 -2.21 -1.67
N GLU A 13 13.90 -1.29 -1.00
CA GLU A 13 12.86 -0.49 -1.64
C GLU A 13 13.43 0.41 -2.74
N ALA A 14 14.51 1.12 -2.44
CA ALA A 14 15.12 2.09 -3.35
C ALA A 14 15.76 1.42 -4.57
N ASN A 15 16.28 0.20 -4.41
CA ASN A 15 17.04 -0.52 -5.42
C ASN A 15 16.37 -1.86 -5.78
N LYS A 16 15.20 -1.79 -6.43
CA LYS A 16 14.44 -2.97 -6.85
C LYS A 16 15.28 -3.91 -7.73
N GLY A 17 15.37 -5.18 -7.35
CA GLY A 17 16.04 -6.23 -8.11
C GLY A 17 17.56 -6.22 -7.98
N VAL A 18 18.14 -5.37 -7.14
CA VAL A 18 19.59 -5.24 -6.93
C VAL A 18 20.11 -6.15 -5.82
N TYR A 19 19.25 -6.53 -4.88
CA TYR A 19 19.60 -7.47 -3.82
C TYR A 19 19.28 -8.90 -4.21
N ALA A 20 20.22 -9.80 -3.97
CA ALA A 20 20.09 -11.24 -4.10
C ALA A 20 20.10 -11.90 -2.71
N LEU A 21 19.52 -13.10 -2.62
CA LEU A 21 19.51 -13.88 -1.38
C LEU A 21 20.59 -14.96 -1.42
N LEU A 22 21.23 -15.23 -0.28
CA LEU A 22 22.00 -16.45 -0.05
C LEU A 22 21.37 -17.20 1.13
N LEU A 23 20.72 -18.33 0.83
CA LEU A 23 19.91 -19.08 1.77
C LEU A 23 20.56 -20.42 2.09
N GLY A 24 20.66 -20.73 3.38
CA GLY A 24 21.10 -22.04 3.86
C GLY A 24 20.01 -22.81 4.59
N SER A 25 20.33 -24.01 5.09
CA SER A 25 19.34 -24.96 5.61
C SER A 25 18.58 -24.43 6.84
N GLY A 26 19.12 -23.41 7.51
CA GLY A 26 18.44 -22.77 8.63
C GLY A 26 17.12 -22.10 8.29
N ILE A 27 16.86 -21.77 7.01
CA ILE A 27 15.55 -21.21 6.61
C ILE A 27 14.44 -22.26 6.60
N SER A 28 14.78 -23.53 6.40
CA SER A 28 13.84 -24.66 6.37
C SER A 28 13.67 -25.33 7.74
N TYR A 29 14.39 -24.86 8.78
CA TYR A 29 14.39 -25.50 10.09
C TYR A 29 13.03 -25.44 10.79
N SER A 30 12.32 -24.31 10.74
CA SER A 30 10.97 -24.18 11.31
C SER A 30 9.92 -25.00 10.55
N ALA A 31 10.23 -25.43 9.32
CA ALA A 31 9.43 -26.39 8.58
C ALA A 31 9.68 -27.84 9.02
N GLY A 32 10.50 -28.11 10.03
CA GLY A 32 10.84 -29.48 10.42
C GLY A 32 11.84 -30.17 9.49
N ILE A 33 12.43 -29.46 8.52
CA ILE A 33 13.53 -30.00 7.73
C ILE A 33 14.83 -29.87 8.56
N PRO A 34 15.50 -30.97 8.91
CA PRO A 34 16.74 -30.91 9.66
C PRO A 34 17.83 -30.21 8.86
N THR A 35 18.69 -29.46 9.56
CA THR A 35 19.91 -28.91 8.94
C THR A 35 20.85 -30.03 8.50
N GLY A 36 21.85 -29.74 7.67
CA GLY A 36 22.85 -30.75 7.25
C GLY A 36 23.53 -31.46 8.43
N ARG A 37 23.78 -30.74 9.54
CA ARG A 37 24.27 -31.34 10.81
C ARG A 37 23.25 -32.26 11.46
N GLY A 38 21.97 -31.90 11.40
CA GLY A 38 20.87 -32.73 11.90
C GLY A 38 20.75 -34.04 11.14
N ILE A 39 20.82 -33.98 9.80
CA ILE A 39 20.81 -35.18 8.94
C ILE A 39 22.03 -36.06 9.25
N LEU A 40 23.23 -35.50 9.34
CA LEU A 40 24.43 -36.25 9.70
C LEU A 40 24.29 -37.00 11.02
N ARG A 41 23.78 -36.31 12.06
CA ARG A 41 23.56 -36.91 13.38
C ARG A 41 22.57 -38.07 13.31
N GLU A 42 21.49 -37.92 12.55
CA GLU A 42 20.50 -38.99 12.37
C GLU A 42 21.07 -40.20 11.61
N LEU A 43 21.87 -39.97 10.56
CA LEU A 43 22.56 -41.05 9.86
C LEU A 43 23.55 -41.79 10.77
N CYS A 44 24.33 -41.05 11.57
CA CYS A 44 25.21 -41.66 12.58
C CYS A 44 24.43 -42.49 13.60
N ARG A 45 23.26 -41.99 14.05
CA ARG A 45 22.36 -42.71 14.97
C ARG A 45 21.90 -44.04 14.38
N ARG A 46 21.53 -44.06 13.10
CA ARG A 46 21.12 -45.30 12.42
C ARG A 46 22.27 -46.29 12.30
N ILE A 47 23.47 -45.83 11.94
CA ILE A 47 24.67 -46.68 11.89
C ILE A 47 24.96 -47.27 13.27
N MET A 48 24.87 -46.47 14.33
CA MET A 48 25.04 -46.90 15.72
C MET A 48 24.09 -48.05 16.09
N HIS A 49 22.80 -47.87 15.84
CA HIS A 49 21.79 -48.90 16.14
C HIS A 49 21.98 -50.18 15.33
N VAL A 50 22.36 -50.08 14.05
CA VAL A 50 22.66 -51.26 13.21
C VAL A 50 23.89 -52.02 13.74
N ASN A 51 24.85 -51.32 14.34
CA ASN A 51 26.01 -51.93 15.02
C ASN A 51 25.69 -52.42 16.45
N GLY A 52 24.42 -52.39 16.87
CA GLY A 52 23.98 -52.90 18.17
C GLY A 52 24.33 -51.99 19.37
N ALA A 53 24.69 -50.74 19.12
CA ALA A 53 24.95 -49.74 20.15
C ALA A 53 23.78 -48.77 20.32
N ASP A 54 23.68 -48.17 21.51
CA ASP A 54 22.66 -47.16 21.86
C ASP A 54 23.25 -46.15 22.84
N GLU A 55 24.16 -45.31 22.35
CA GLU A 55 24.79 -44.23 23.11
C GLU A 55 24.05 -42.89 22.91
N SER A 56 24.13 -42.01 23.91
CA SER A 56 23.42 -40.72 23.91
C SER A 56 23.89 -39.75 22.82
N ASP A 57 25.16 -39.84 22.40
CA ASP A 57 25.72 -39.02 21.32
C ASP A 57 26.19 -39.90 20.14
N PRO A 58 25.38 -39.99 19.07
CA PRO A 58 25.73 -40.76 17.89
C PRO A 58 26.99 -40.28 17.16
N VAL A 59 27.34 -39.00 17.27
CA VAL A 59 28.51 -38.42 16.60
C VAL A 59 29.78 -38.83 17.33
N ASP A 60 29.80 -38.70 18.65
CA ASP A 60 30.91 -39.15 19.49
C ASP A 60 31.11 -40.67 19.39
N TRP A 61 30.00 -41.43 19.35
CA TRP A 61 30.06 -42.87 19.14
C TRP A 61 30.72 -43.21 17.80
N TYR A 62 30.30 -42.53 16.72
CA TYR A 62 30.87 -42.76 15.39
C TYR A 62 32.38 -42.48 15.41
N GLU A 63 32.80 -41.37 16.01
CA GLU A 63 34.23 -41.01 16.08
C GLU A 63 35.06 -42.02 16.86
N LYS A 64 34.56 -42.53 17.99
CA LYS A 64 35.24 -43.58 18.76
C LYS A 64 35.34 -44.90 18.00
N ASN A 65 34.27 -45.29 17.29
CA ASN A 65 34.18 -46.58 16.62
C ASN A 65 34.98 -46.62 15.30
N TYR A 66 35.00 -45.51 14.56
CA TYR A 66 35.67 -45.40 13.25
C TYR A 66 37.01 -44.65 13.31
N GLY A 67 37.38 -44.10 14.46
CA GLY A 67 38.67 -43.42 14.69
C GLY A 67 38.81 -42.05 13.99
N LYS A 68 37.70 -41.50 13.49
CA LYS A 68 37.64 -40.20 12.80
C LYS A 68 36.26 -39.55 12.96
N ALA A 69 36.22 -38.23 13.06
CA ALA A 69 34.96 -37.48 13.12
C ALA A 69 34.11 -37.71 11.86
N PRO A 70 32.78 -37.90 11.97
CA PRO A 70 31.92 -38.13 10.83
C PRO A 70 31.83 -36.87 9.96
N LEU A 71 32.07 -37.03 8.66
CA LEU A 71 31.77 -36.02 7.65
C LEU A 71 30.50 -36.40 6.90
N TYR A 72 29.66 -35.40 6.59
CA TYR A 72 28.37 -35.61 5.92
C TYR A 72 28.48 -36.51 4.68
N ASN A 73 29.46 -36.20 3.84
CA ASN A 73 29.75 -36.90 2.60
C ASN A 73 30.18 -38.35 2.85
N GLU A 74 31.14 -38.57 3.75
CA GLU A 74 31.68 -39.91 4.04
C GLU A 74 30.62 -40.84 4.63
N VAL A 75 29.75 -40.31 5.50
CA VAL A 75 28.66 -41.09 6.10
C VAL A 75 27.62 -41.47 5.05
N ILE A 76 27.32 -40.59 4.12
CA ILE A 76 26.41 -40.89 3.01
C ILE A 76 27.03 -41.93 2.06
N GLU A 77 28.30 -41.80 1.69
CA GLU A 77 28.99 -42.78 0.84
C GLU A 77 29.06 -44.18 1.47
N LEU A 78 29.23 -44.23 2.79
CA LEU A 78 29.20 -45.48 3.54
C LEU A 78 27.83 -46.18 3.45
N LEU A 79 26.74 -45.40 3.51
CA LEU A 79 25.37 -45.91 3.53
C LEU A 79 24.80 -46.18 2.13
N ALA A 80 25.23 -45.42 1.12
CA ALA A 80 24.68 -45.46 -0.22
C ALA A 80 25.78 -45.21 -1.26
N LYS A 81 26.09 -46.24 -2.06
CA LYS A 81 27.21 -46.22 -3.02
C LYS A 81 26.83 -45.57 -4.34
N THR A 82 25.56 -45.68 -4.74
CA THR A 82 25.05 -45.12 -6.00
C THR A 82 24.23 -43.87 -5.76
N SER A 83 24.16 -42.96 -6.74
CA SER A 83 23.35 -41.75 -6.60
C SER A 83 21.86 -42.01 -6.38
N SER A 84 21.33 -43.09 -6.96
CA SER A 84 19.92 -43.50 -6.75
C SER A 84 19.66 -43.93 -5.31
N GLU A 85 20.59 -44.67 -4.69
CA GLU A 85 20.50 -45.04 -3.28
C GLU A 85 20.61 -43.81 -2.37
N ARG A 86 21.48 -42.85 -2.72
CA ARG A 86 21.61 -41.58 -1.97
C ARG A 86 20.32 -40.76 -2.00
N ASN A 87 19.66 -40.69 -3.17
CA ASN A 87 18.36 -40.04 -3.29
C ASN A 87 17.33 -40.76 -2.40
N GLY A 88 17.23 -42.09 -2.48
CA GLY A 88 16.34 -42.88 -1.63
C GLY A 88 16.57 -42.64 -0.13
N LEU A 89 17.83 -42.57 0.31
CA LEU A 89 18.21 -42.31 1.70
C LEU A 89 17.81 -40.90 2.16
N LEU A 90 17.95 -39.89 1.30
CA LEU A 90 17.73 -38.50 1.69
C LEU A 90 16.30 -38.00 1.49
N LYS A 91 15.55 -38.65 0.60
CA LYS A 91 14.17 -38.27 0.23
C LYS A 91 13.24 -38.12 1.43
N GLU A 92 13.34 -39.00 2.41
CA GLU A 92 12.49 -38.98 3.62
C GLU A 92 12.69 -37.74 4.51
N PHE A 93 13.84 -37.06 4.42
CA PHE A 93 14.10 -35.85 5.20
C PHE A 93 13.42 -34.62 4.58
N PHE A 94 13.09 -34.67 3.28
CA PHE A 94 12.58 -33.53 2.53
C PHE A 94 11.12 -33.68 2.12
N GLU A 95 10.67 -34.90 1.81
CA GLU A 95 9.28 -35.13 1.40
C GLU A 95 8.36 -35.33 2.62
N PRO A 96 7.23 -34.60 2.68
CA PRO A 96 6.25 -34.80 3.74
C PRO A 96 5.46 -36.09 3.54
N THR A 97 5.15 -36.74 4.66
CA THR A 97 4.06 -37.71 4.81
C THR A 97 2.72 -36.98 4.98
N LEU A 98 1.59 -37.69 4.81
CA LEU A 98 0.26 -37.08 4.98
C LEU A 98 0.05 -36.49 6.38
N GLU A 99 0.53 -37.20 7.41
CA GLU A 99 0.48 -36.76 8.81
C GLU A 99 1.32 -35.50 9.03
N GLU A 100 2.54 -35.45 8.49
CA GLU A 100 3.40 -34.27 8.54
C GLU A 100 2.77 -33.05 7.86
N VAL A 101 2.02 -33.21 6.76
CA VAL A 101 1.28 -32.09 6.13
C VAL A 101 0.19 -31.55 7.05
N GLU A 102 -0.56 -32.42 7.71
CA GLU A 102 -1.60 -32.02 8.69
C GLU A 102 -0.98 -31.24 9.87
N GLU A 103 0.23 -31.61 10.29
CA GLU A 103 1.01 -30.94 11.33
C GLU A 103 1.83 -29.72 10.84
N LYS A 104 1.67 -29.32 9.56
CA LYS A 104 2.41 -28.22 8.93
C LYS A 104 3.93 -28.40 8.93
N GLN A 105 4.40 -29.64 8.86
CA GLN A 105 5.80 -29.99 8.67
C GLN A 105 6.11 -30.20 7.19
N LYS A 106 7.36 -29.89 6.82
CA LYS A 106 7.96 -29.95 5.48
C LYS A 106 7.11 -29.26 4.39
N ILE A 107 6.43 -28.19 4.78
CA ILE A 107 5.72 -27.26 3.89
C ILE A 107 6.36 -25.86 3.98
N PRO A 108 6.13 -24.97 2.98
CA PRO A 108 6.71 -23.64 3.01
C PRO A 108 6.31 -22.86 4.28
N THR A 109 7.28 -22.14 4.85
CA THR A 109 7.10 -21.32 6.06
C THR A 109 6.80 -19.86 5.71
N ASP A 110 6.52 -19.04 6.73
CA ASP A 110 6.33 -17.60 6.56
C ASP A 110 7.55 -16.92 5.90
N ALA A 111 8.77 -17.38 6.17
CA ALA A 111 9.97 -16.89 5.48
C ALA A 111 9.89 -17.14 3.96
N HIS A 112 9.50 -18.35 3.55
CA HIS A 112 9.38 -18.72 2.14
C HIS A 112 8.31 -17.88 1.45
N HIS A 113 7.14 -17.72 2.08
CA HIS A 113 6.06 -16.87 1.57
C HIS A 113 6.46 -15.39 1.49
N ALA A 114 7.16 -14.86 2.49
CA ALA A 114 7.63 -13.48 2.48
C ALA A 114 8.67 -13.24 1.37
N ILE A 115 9.58 -14.20 1.15
CA ILE A 115 10.52 -14.16 0.02
C ILE A 115 9.77 -14.19 -1.30
N ALA A 116 8.81 -15.11 -1.48
CA ALA A 116 8.01 -15.19 -2.70
C ALA A 116 7.26 -13.88 -2.98
N LYS A 117 6.71 -13.21 -1.96
CA LYS A 117 6.08 -11.88 -2.09
C LYS A 117 7.09 -10.79 -2.47
N LEU A 118 8.32 -10.83 -1.95
CA LEU A 118 9.40 -9.90 -2.34
C LEU A 118 9.79 -10.11 -3.81
N VAL A 119 9.86 -11.35 -4.27
CA VAL A 119 10.14 -11.71 -5.67
C VAL A 119 8.99 -11.28 -6.58
N GLN A 120 7.75 -11.59 -6.21
CA GLN A 120 6.54 -11.21 -6.96
C GLN A 120 6.48 -9.69 -7.22
N ARG A 121 6.99 -8.88 -6.28
CA ARG A 121 7.05 -7.41 -6.41
C ARG A 121 8.32 -6.88 -7.09
N GLY A 122 9.20 -7.77 -7.54
CA GLY A 122 10.43 -7.46 -8.25
C GLY A 122 11.55 -6.91 -7.36
N TYR A 123 11.45 -7.04 -6.03
CA TYR A 123 12.50 -6.58 -5.11
C TYR A 123 13.70 -7.52 -5.11
N ILE A 124 13.46 -8.83 -5.22
CA ILE A 124 14.47 -9.89 -5.30
C ILE A 124 14.31 -10.61 -6.64
N LYS A 125 15.41 -10.81 -7.37
CA LYS A 125 15.42 -11.53 -8.65
C LYS A 125 16.32 -12.75 -8.68
N VAL A 126 17.28 -12.83 -7.76
CA VAL A 126 18.27 -13.90 -7.71
C VAL A 126 18.31 -14.46 -6.31
N ILE A 127 18.20 -15.78 -6.22
CA ILE A 127 18.28 -16.53 -4.97
C ILE A 127 19.32 -17.61 -5.16
N VAL A 128 20.39 -17.56 -4.37
CA VAL A 128 21.39 -18.61 -4.26
C VAL A 128 21.04 -19.43 -3.03
N THR A 129 20.98 -20.75 -3.15
CA THR A 129 20.66 -21.63 -2.01
C THR A 129 21.56 -22.85 -1.96
N THR A 130 21.96 -23.25 -0.75
CA THR A 130 22.64 -24.52 -0.49
C THR A 130 21.66 -25.65 -0.20
N ASN A 131 20.35 -25.37 -0.16
CA ASN A 131 19.32 -26.32 0.22
C ASN A 131 18.97 -27.25 -0.95
N PHE A 132 18.70 -28.50 -0.60
CA PHE A 132 18.20 -29.49 -1.54
C PHE A 132 16.68 -29.48 -1.65
N ASP A 133 15.97 -29.09 -0.57
CA ASP A 133 14.51 -29.04 -0.52
C ASP A 133 13.91 -28.10 -1.58
N ARG A 134 12.59 -28.19 -1.76
CA ARG A 134 11.84 -27.41 -2.76
C ARG A 134 10.81 -26.46 -2.15
N LEU A 135 10.97 -26.10 -0.87
CA LEU A 135 9.98 -25.26 -0.17
C LEU A 135 9.90 -23.85 -0.76
N LEU A 136 11.02 -23.30 -1.22
CA LEU A 136 11.05 -22.01 -1.89
C LEU A 136 10.29 -22.05 -3.22
N GLU A 137 10.56 -23.07 -4.02
CA GLU A 137 9.92 -23.32 -5.32
C GLU A 137 8.41 -23.45 -5.16
N HIS A 138 7.94 -24.26 -4.19
CA HIS A 138 6.51 -24.39 -3.89
C HIS A 138 5.88 -23.05 -3.51
N SER A 139 6.56 -22.25 -2.67
CA SER A 139 6.03 -20.94 -2.32
C SER A 139 6.00 -19.96 -3.50
N LEU A 140 6.95 -20.06 -4.44
CA LEU A 140 6.95 -19.26 -5.66
C LEU A 140 5.78 -19.66 -6.58
N ASP A 141 5.52 -20.96 -6.71
CA ASP A 141 4.37 -21.50 -7.46
C ASP A 141 3.04 -21.02 -6.88
N GLU A 142 2.85 -21.11 -5.55
CA GLU A 142 1.65 -20.62 -4.87
C GLU A 142 1.39 -19.12 -5.07
N HIS A 143 2.45 -18.33 -5.23
CA HIS A 143 2.36 -16.89 -5.49
C HIS A 143 2.33 -16.55 -6.99
N ASN A 144 2.19 -17.54 -7.86
CA ASN A 144 2.17 -17.40 -9.32
C ASN A 144 3.40 -16.67 -9.89
N VAL A 145 4.56 -16.87 -9.26
CA VAL A 145 5.82 -16.27 -9.71
C VAL A 145 6.47 -17.15 -10.77
N GLN A 146 6.86 -16.57 -11.89
CA GLN A 146 7.67 -17.26 -12.89
C GLN A 146 9.14 -17.31 -12.43
N TYR A 147 9.74 -18.49 -12.42
CA TYR A 147 11.15 -18.66 -12.05
C TYR A 147 11.86 -19.68 -12.95
N GLN A 148 13.18 -19.58 -12.99
CA GLN A 148 14.05 -20.62 -13.53
C GLN A 148 14.93 -21.19 -12.42
N THR A 149 15.07 -22.51 -12.37
CA THR A 149 15.95 -23.18 -11.40
C THR A 149 17.20 -23.65 -12.11
N LEU A 150 18.37 -23.36 -11.54
CA LEU A 150 19.68 -23.71 -12.08
C LEU A 150 20.41 -24.59 -11.07
N TYR A 151 20.75 -25.81 -11.47
CA TYR A 151 21.52 -26.73 -10.62
C TYR A 151 22.45 -27.67 -11.40
N HIS A 152 22.35 -27.70 -12.74
CA HIS A 152 23.25 -28.41 -13.65
C HIS A 152 23.85 -27.47 -14.71
N GLU A 153 24.97 -27.86 -15.34
CA GLU A 153 25.65 -27.04 -16.36
C GLU A 153 24.74 -26.74 -17.56
N SER A 154 23.98 -27.73 -18.02
CA SER A 154 22.99 -27.56 -19.10
C SER A 154 21.94 -26.50 -18.79
N ASP A 155 21.56 -26.33 -17.52
CA ASP A 155 20.59 -25.31 -17.12
C ASP A 155 21.21 -23.92 -17.29
N MET A 156 22.50 -23.79 -16.97
CA MET A 156 23.27 -22.54 -17.09
C MET A 156 23.50 -22.16 -18.56
N GLU A 157 23.64 -23.14 -19.46
CA GLU A 157 23.73 -22.90 -20.90
C GLU A 157 22.40 -22.41 -21.48
N GLY A 158 21.28 -22.98 -21.03
CA GLY A 158 19.93 -22.65 -21.49
C GLY A 158 19.24 -21.51 -20.74
N MET A 159 19.87 -20.95 -19.70
CA MET A 159 19.20 -20.00 -18.81
C MET A 159 18.82 -18.71 -19.55
N LYS A 160 17.69 -18.11 -19.16
CA LYS A 160 17.49 -16.70 -19.46
C LYS A 160 18.53 -15.89 -18.68
N PRO A 161 19.13 -14.85 -19.28
CA PRO A 161 20.04 -13.98 -18.55
C PRO A 161 19.39 -13.43 -17.28
N LEU A 162 20.17 -13.34 -16.18
CA LEU A 162 19.67 -12.90 -14.87
C LEU A 162 18.88 -11.57 -14.93
N ALA A 163 19.26 -10.65 -15.81
CA ALA A 163 18.61 -9.36 -15.98
C ALA A 163 17.18 -9.45 -16.55
N HIS A 164 16.87 -10.52 -17.29
CA HIS A 164 15.60 -10.71 -18.00
C HIS A 164 14.70 -11.77 -17.36
N ALA A 165 15.24 -12.61 -16.49
CA ALA A 165 14.44 -13.54 -15.69
C ALA A 165 13.66 -12.78 -14.61
N ASP A 166 12.42 -13.20 -14.37
CA ASP A 166 11.61 -12.68 -13.25
C ASP A 166 12.21 -13.13 -11.91
N CYS A 167 12.61 -14.40 -11.83
CA CYS A 167 13.38 -14.96 -10.73
C CYS A 167 14.32 -16.08 -11.20
N THR A 168 15.54 -16.11 -10.65
CA THR A 168 16.49 -17.22 -10.81
C THR A 168 16.82 -17.83 -9.46
N VAL A 169 16.58 -19.13 -9.31
CA VAL A 169 16.94 -19.92 -8.13
C VAL A 169 18.15 -20.79 -8.48
N LEU A 170 19.31 -20.46 -7.92
CA LEU A 170 20.57 -21.17 -8.13
C LEU A 170 20.85 -22.10 -6.95
N LYS A 171 20.67 -23.41 -7.14
CA LYS A 171 20.92 -24.43 -6.10
C LYS A 171 22.35 -24.95 -6.24
N VAL A 172 23.27 -24.45 -5.42
CA VAL A 172 24.72 -24.66 -5.62
C VAL A 172 25.17 -26.11 -5.38
N ASN A 173 24.42 -26.85 -4.56
CA ASN A 173 24.72 -28.25 -4.24
C ASN A 173 23.87 -29.25 -5.05
N GLY A 174 22.91 -28.77 -5.83
CA GLY A 174 21.99 -29.60 -6.60
C GLY A 174 20.55 -29.65 -6.05
N ASP A 175 19.75 -30.56 -6.60
CA ASP A 175 18.36 -30.83 -6.19
C ASP A 175 18.22 -32.32 -5.84
N TYR A 176 17.59 -32.65 -4.71
CA TYR A 176 17.49 -34.04 -4.25
C TYR A 176 16.76 -34.96 -5.25
N ARG A 177 15.89 -34.43 -6.11
CA ARG A 177 15.16 -35.21 -7.11
C ARG A 177 16.01 -35.57 -8.33
N ASP A 178 17.13 -34.88 -8.55
CA ASP A 178 18.06 -35.20 -9.62
C ASP A 178 19.10 -36.21 -9.14
N THR A 179 19.16 -37.37 -9.78
CA THR A 179 20.18 -38.41 -9.50
C THR A 179 21.63 -37.95 -9.77
N ARG A 180 21.84 -36.75 -10.31
CA ARG A 180 23.15 -36.14 -10.55
C ARG A 180 23.57 -35.14 -9.48
N PHE A 181 22.84 -35.03 -8.36
CA PHE A 181 23.17 -34.08 -7.31
C PHE A 181 24.45 -34.47 -6.54
N LYS A 182 25.18 -33.44 -6.09
CA LYS A 182 26.56 -33.57 -5.62
C LYS A 182 26.61 -33.63 -4.09
N ASN A 183 27.06 -34.76 -3.55
CA ASN A 183 27.05 -35.05 -2.11
C ASN A 183 28.39 -35.56 -1.56
N VAL A 184 29.44 -35.59 -2.37
CA VAL A 184 30.74 -36.18 -2.02
C VAL A 184 31.83 -35.10 -2.08
N THR A 185 32.88 -35.26 -1.27
CA THR A 185 34.04 -34.34 -1.16
C THR A 185 34.63 -33.96 -2.52
N ASP A 186 34.82 -34.92 -3.42
CA ASP A 186 35.37 -34.65 -4.77
C ASP A 186 34.47 -33.72 -5.63
N GLU A 187 33.18 -33.62 -5.32
CA GLU A 187 32.20 -32.83 -6.08
C GLU A 187 31.84 -31.48 -5.45
N LEU A 188 32.13 -31.28 -4.15
CA LEU A 188 31.82 -30.08 -3.37
C LEU A 188 33.03 -29.16 -3.16
N ASP A 189 34.25 -29.69 -3.28
CA ASP A 189 35.48 -28.91 -3.14
C ASP A 189 35.75 -28.00 -4.35
N ASN A 190 35.15 -28.31 -5.50
CA ASN A 190 35.29 -27.51 -6.73
C ASN A 190 33.95 -27.32 -7.45
N TYR A 191 33.56 -26.06 -7.64
CA TYR A 191 32.48 -25.74 -8.56
C TYR A 191 32.95 -25.84 -10.00
N THR A 192 32.02 -26.23 -10.88
CA THR A 192 32.28 -26.22 -12.32
C THR A 192 32.52 -24.79 -12.79
N LEU A 193 33.28 -24.61 -13.87
CA LEU A 193 33.63 -23.28 -14.36
C LEU A 193 32.38 -22.42 -14.67
N PRO A 194 31.30 -22.94 -15.31
CA PRO A 194 30.08 -22.16 -15.54
C PRO A 194 29.41 -21.70 -14.25
N LEU A 195 29.27 -22.59 -13.26
CA LEU A 195 28.67 -22.27 -11.96
C LEU A 195 29.50 -21.23 -11.22
N ALA A 196 30.82 -21.42 -11.17
CA ALA A 196 31.73 -20.52 -10.51
C ALA A 196 31.70 -19.12 -11.12
N GLN A 197 31.64 -19.02 -12.46
CA GLN A 197 31.52 -17.74 -13.16
C GLN A 197 30.19 -17.04 -12.86
N LEU A 198 29.08 -17.80 -12.84
CA LEU A 198 27.76 -17.25 -12.51
C LEU A 198 27.70 -16.74 -11.07
N LEU A 199 28.19 -17.53 -10.10
CA LEU A 199 28.26 -17.11 -8.69
C LEU A 199 29.15 -15.88 -8.51
N ARG A 200 30.30 -15.82 -9.18
CA ARG A 200 31.18 -14.64 -9.12
C ARG A 200 30.46 -13.39 -9.62
N ARG A 201 29.71 -13.53 -10.71
CA ARG A 201 28.90 -12.45 -11.26
C ARG A 201 27.83 -12.00 -10.27
N VAL A 202 27.10 -12.93 -9.65
CA VAL A 202 26.09 -12.59 -8.62
C VAL A 202 26.74 -11.83 -7.46
N PHE A 203 27.85 -12.33 -6.91
CA PHE A 203 28.53 -11.70 -5.79
C PHE A 203 29.28 -10.39 -6.12
N ASP A 204 29.51 -10.08 -7.40
CA ASP A 204 30.10 -8.81 -7.85
C ASP A 204 29.04 -7.75 -8.19
N GLU A 205 27.91 -8.17 -8.77
CA GLU A 205 26.87 -7.29 -9.31
C GLU A 205 25.76 -6.97 -8.29
N TYR A 206 25.50 -7.84 -7.31
CA TYR A 206 24.35 -7.72 -6.39
C TYR A 206 24.77 -7.40 -4.95
N GLY A 207 23.88 -6.74 -4.22
CA GLY A 207 23.92 -6.74 -2.75
C GLY A 207 23.42 -8.10 -2.24
N MET A 208 23.93 -8.58 -1.11
CA MET A 208 23.54 -9.91 -0.60
C MET A 208 22.80 -9.81 0.72
N ILE A 209 21.73 -10.60 0.86
CA ILE A 209 21.07 -10.87 2.12
C ILE A 209 21.27 -12.36 2.44
N VAL A 210 22.13 -12.63 3.42
CA VAL A 210 22.50 -13.99 3.83
C VAL A 210 21.63 -14.42 5.01
N SER A 211 21.01 -15.59 4.94
CA SER A 211 20.18 -16.12 6.03
C SER A 211 20.23 -17.65 6.10
N GLY A 212 20.32 -18.20 7.31
CA GLY A 212 20.26 -19.65 7.53
C GLY A 212 21.49 -20.44 7.04
N TRP A 213 22.56 -19.76 6.64
CA TRP A 213 23.82 -20.37 6.19
C TRP A 213 24.91 -20.18 7.24
N SER A 214 25.61 -21.25 7.63
CA SER A 214 26.64 -21.22 8.67
C SER A 214 28.05 -21.01 8.14
N ALA A 215 28.27 -21.12 6.83
CA ALA A 215 29.58 -21.10 6.18
C ALA A 215 30.60 -22.13 6.74
N GLU A 216 30.19 -23.11 7.54
CA GLU A 216 31.14 -24.01 8.21
C GLU A 216 31.79 -24.99 7.22
N TRP A 217 30.98 -25.59 6.35
CA TRP A 217 31.37 -26.72 5.51
C TRP A 217 31.52 -26.38 4.02
N ASP A 218 30.92 -25.28 3.56
CA ASP A 218 30.91 -24.89 2.13
C ASP A 218 32.20 -24.15 1.72
N THR A 219 33.34 -24.86 1.74
CA THR A 219 34.66 -24.26 1.46
C THR A 219 34.74 -23.61 0.08
N ALA A 220 34.24 -24.26 -0.98
CA ALA A 220 34.25 -23.69 -2.33
C ALA A 220 33.47 -22.38 -2.42
N LEU A 221 32.31 -22.29 -1.75
CA LEU A 221 31.50 -21.07 -1.73
C LEU A 221 32.18 -19.94 -0.99
N ARG A 222 32.80 -20.23 0.17
CA ARG A 222 33.57 -19.25 0.94
C ARG A 222 34.72 -18.68 0.11
N GLU A 223 35.52 -19.54 -0.50
CA GLU A 223 36.68 -19.12 -1.28
C GLU A 223 36.27 -18.35 -2.54
N LEU A 224 35.15 -18.72 -3.16
CA LEU A 224 34.58 -17.97 -4.27
C LEU A 224 34.11 -16.58 -3.82
N ILE A 225 33.41 -16.47 -2.68
CA ILE A 225 33.04 -15.18 -2.09
C ILE A 225 34.29 -14.35 -1.79
N LYS A 226 35.36 -14.94 -1.25
CA LYS A 226 36.63 -14.24 -0.99
C LYS A 226 37.32 -13.78 -2.29
N SER A 227 37.19 -14.54 -3.38
CA SER A 227 37.83 -14.21 -4.67
C SER A 227 37.25 -12.97 -5.35
N VAL A 228 36.01 -12.59 -5.03
CA VAL A 228 35.33 -11.44 -5.64
C VAL A 228 35.65 -10.16 -4.86
N LYS A 229 36.20 -9.17 -5.57
CA LYS A 229 36.64 -7.89 -4.98
C LYS A 229 35.57 -6.79 -4.99
N GLY A 230 34.54 -6.91 -5.84
CA GLY A 230 33.48 -5.91 -5.94
C GLY A 230 32.69 -5.73 -4.65
N ARG A 231 32.36 -4.48 -4.35
CA ARG A 231 31.51 -4.04 -3.22
C ARG A 231 30.53 -2.95 -3.67
N ARG A 232 29.79 -3.20 -4.74
CA ARG A 232 28.88 -2.21 -5.35
C ARG A 232 27.67 -1.91 -4.47
N TYR A 233 27.21 -2.92 -3.74
CA TYR A 233 26.07 -2.87 -2.84
C TYR A 233 26.39 -3.59 -1.54
N SER A 234 25.74 -3.18 -0.45
CA SER A 234 26.00 -3.72 0.88
C SER A 234 25.60 -5.18 1.02
N TRP A 235 26.31 -5.89 1.89
CA TRP A 235 25.93 -7.23 2.32
C TRP A 235 25.30 -7.15 3.69
N TYR A 236 24.26 -7.96 3.91
CA TYR A 236 23.55 -8.08 5.18
C TYR A 236 23.56 -9.54 5.59
N TRP A 237 23.89 -9.80 6.86
CA TRP A 237 23.94 -11.15 7.41
C TRP A 237 22.92 -11.29 8.53
N HIS A 238 21.86 -12.05 8.26
CA HIS A 238 20.87 -12.41 9.25
C HIS A 238 21.39 -13.56 10.12
N ALA A 239 21.51 -13.29 11.43
CA ALA A 239 22.04 -14.20 12.43
C ALA A 239 20.98 -14.50 13.49
N PHE A 240 20.73 -15.79 13.76
CA PHE A 240 19.82 -16.19 14.85
C PHE A 240 20.37 -15.83 16.25
N SER A 241 21.69 -15.78 16.41
CA SER A 241 22.34 -15.43 17.67
C SER A 241 23.57 -14.56 17.43
N GLU A 242 24.04 -13.89 18.49
CA GLU A 242 25.24 -13.04 18.42
C GLU A 242 26.50 -13.80 18.01
N LYS A 243 26.63 -15.05 18.51
CA LYS A 243 27.76 -15.91 18.22
C LYS A 243 27.50 -16.67 16.93
N LEU A 244 28.39 -16.47 15.96
CA LEU A 244 28.41 -17.23 14.71
C LEU A 244 29.62 -18.18 14.70
N THR A 245 29.74 -18.95 13.63
CA THR A 245 30.95 -19.72 13.36
C THR A 245 32.10 -18.77 13.03
N THR A 246 33.33 -19.18 13.31
CA THR A 246 34.54 -18.39 12.97
C THR A 246 34.55 -17.98 11.50
N HIS A 247 34.13 -18.89 10.62
CA HIS A 247 34.11 -18.66 9.19
C HIS A 247 33.03 -17.68 8.71
N ALA A 248 31.86 -17.67 9.37
CA ALA A 248 30.85 -16.66 9.11
C ALA A 248 31.33 -15.27 9.58
N ASP A 249 31.92 -15.17 10.76
CA ASP A 249 32.48 -13.90 11.27
C ASP A 249 33.64 -13.39 10.40
N GLU A 250 34.49 -14.27 9.89
CA GLU A 250 35.53 -13.96 8.91
C GLU A 250 34.93 -13.38 7.62
N LEU A 251 33.88 -13.99 7.08
CA LEU A 251 33.22 -13.50 5.86
C LEU A 251 32.50 -12.18 6.08
N ILE A 252 31.82 -12.01 7.22
CA ILE A 252 31.18 -10.75 7.59
C ILE A 252 32.23 -9.64 7.65
N SER A 253 33.37 -9.89 8.28
CA SER A 253 34.48 -8.93 8.37
C SER A 253 35.11 -8.67 7.00
N TYR A 254 35.35 -9.72 6.20
CA TYR A 254 35.96 -9.61 4.88
C TYR A 254 35.08 -8.85 3.88
N ARG A 255 33.75 -8.99 3.98
CA ARG A 255 32.79 -8.30 3.11
C ARG A 255 32.28 -6.99 3.67
N ASP A 256 32.69 -6.62 4.88
CA ASP A 256 32.13 -5.47 5.60
C ASP A 256 30.59 -5.55 5.65
N ALA A 257 30.08 -6.75 5.95
CA ALA A 257 28.66 -7.04 5.95
C ALA A 257 27.99 -6.55 7.24
N CYS A 258 26.78 -6.03 7.11
CA CYS A 258 25.98 -5.59 8.23
C CYS A 258 25.31 -6.80 8.92
N LYS A 259 25.81 -7.19 10.10
CA LYS A 259 25.21 -8.26 10.92
C LYS A 259 23.91 -7.79 11.59
N ILE A 260 22.81 -8.46 11.28
CA ILE A 260 21.47 -8.26 11.87
C ILE A 260 21.16 -9.48 12.74
N VAL A 261 21.04 -9.28 14.05
CA VAL A 261 20.80 -10.37 15.00
C VAL A 261 19.31 -10.43 15.31
N ASN A 262 18.66 -11.52 14.92
CA ASN A 262 17.25 -11.74 15.13
C ASN A 262 16.98 -13.13 15.74
N PRO A 263 16.80 -13.22 17.08
CA PRO A 263 16.57 -14.48 17.77
C PRO A 263 15.17 -15.06 17.52
N LYS A 264 14.30 -14.37 16.79
CA LYS A 264 12.99 -14.88 16.38
C LYS A 264 13.05 -15.67 15.06
N GLY A 265 14.24 -15.77 14.44
CA GLY A 265 14.47 -16.61 13.28
C GLY A 265 14.04 -16.00 11.94
N ALA A 266 14.21 -16.81 10.89
CA ALA A 266 14.04 -16.38 9.51
C ALA A 266 12.60 -15.97 9.17
N ASP A 267 11.61 -16.65 9.73
CA ASP A 267 10.19 -16.35 9.52
C ASP A 267 9.85 -14.91 9.93
N HIS A 268 10.28 -14.50 11.13
CA HIS A 268 10.11 -13.12 11.58
C HIS A 268 10.93 -12.15 10.73
N PHE A 269 12.19 -12.46 10.45
CA PHE A 269 13.08 -11.56 9.70
C PHE A 269 12.54 -11.21 8.31
N PHE A 270 12.15 -12.20 7.51
CA PHE A 270 11.66 -11.96 6.15
C PHE A 270 10.25 -11.36 6.13
N THR A 271 9.39 -11.73 7.08
CA THR A 271 8.06 -11.11 7.22
C THR A 271 8.19 -9.62 7.52
N GLU A 272 9.01 -9.25 8.51
CA GLU A 272 9.24 -7.85 8.88
C GLU A 272 9.94 -7.06 7.75
N LEU A 273 10.91 -7.67 7.05
CA LEU A 273 11.52 -7.06 5.88
C LEU A 273 10.48 -6.74 4.79
N TYR A 274 9.61 -7.70 4.46
CA TYR A 274 8.56 -7.52 3.46
C TYR A 274 7.57 -6.41 3.85
N GLU A 275 7.13 -6.38 5.11
CA GLU A 275 6.24 -5.36 5.64
C GLU A 275 6.86 -3.97 5.57
N ASN A 276 8.10 -3.83 6.03
CA ASN A 276 8.83 -2.57 6.02
C ASN A 276 9.03 -2.03 4.59
N VAL A 277 9.51 -2.86 3.66
CA VAL A 277 9.66 -2.49 2.24
C VAL A 277 8.32 -2.04 1.65
N THR A 278 7.24 -2.76 1.96
CA THR A 278 5.89 -2.41 1.48
C THR A 278 5.40 -1.08 2.05
N ASN A 279 5.65 -0.82 3.33
CA ASN A 279 5.24 0.42 3.98
C ASN A 279 6.03 1.63 3.45
N ILE A 280 7.35 1.49 3.25
CA ILE A 280 8.19 2.54 2.65
C ILE A 280 7.68 2.89 1.24
N ALA A 281 7.40 1.87 0.41
CA ALA A 281 6.87 2.09 -0.94
C ALA A 281 5.50 2.79 -0.94
N LYS A 282 4.64 2.52 0.05
CA LYS A 282 3.35 3.20 0.22
C LYS A 282 3.54 4.68 0.58
N VAL A 283 4.42 4.98 1.54
CA VAL A 283 4.71 6.36 1.97
C VAL A 283 5.26 7.17 0.79
N LYS A 284 6.17 6.60 0.00
CA LYS A 284 6.73 7.26 -1.19
C LYS A 284 5.67 7.62 -2.23
N LYS A 285 4.66 6.76 -2.46
CA LYS A 285 3.55 7.08 -3.36
C LYS A 285 2.72 8.27 -2.90
N VAL A 286 2.58 8.47 -1.60
CA VAL A 286 1.82 9.56 -0.96
C VAL A 286 2.69 10.82 -0.76
N SER A 287 3.98 10.79 -1.14
CA SER A 287 4.91 11.90 -0.91
C SER A 287 4.49 13.20 -1.61
N PRO A 288 4.79 14.38 -1.02
CA PRO A 288 4.51 15.69 -1.60
C PRO A 288 5.05 15.89 -3.02
N GLU A 289 6.18 15.25 -3.36
CA GLU A 289 6.78 15.31 -4.70
C GLU A 289 5.87 14.67 -5.76
N ASN A 290 5.22 13.55 -5.44
CA ASN A 290 4.27 12.90 -6.36
C ASN A 290 3.00 13.75 -6.54
N ILE A 291 2.53 14.41 -5.47
CA ILE A 291 1.43 15.37 -5.53
C ILE A 291 1.78 16.53 -6.45
N GLN A 292 2.94 17.16 -6.28
CA GLN A 292 3.38 18.27 -7.11
C GLN A 292 3.53 17.87 -8.59
N VAL A 293 4.09 16.69 -8.88
CA VAL A 293 4.22 16.17 -10.25
C VAL A 293 2.84 15.96 -10.88
N LYS A 294 1.90 15.35 -10.15
CA LYS A 294 0.53 15.10 -10.65
C LYS A 294 -0.22 16.41 -10.89
N MET A 295 -0.11 17.37 -9.98
CA MET A 295 -0.68 18.72 -10.13
C MET A 295 -0.10 19.47 -11.33
N LYS A 296 1.22 19.39 -11.54
CA LYS A 296 1.87 19.99 -12.71
C LYS A 296 1.38 19.37 -14.02
N ARG A 297 1.20 18.04 -14.06
CA ARG A 297 0.63 17.34 -15.22
C ARG A 297 -0.82 17.77 -15.47
N LEU A 298 -1.66 17.83 -14.43
CA LEU A 298 -3.04 18.28 -14.54
C LEU A 298 -3.12 19.68 -15.16
N LYS A 299 -2.38 20.66 -14.58
CA LYS A 299 -2.37 22.04 -15.08
C LYS A 299 -1.94 22.12 -16.54
N ARG A 300 -0.94 21.34 -16.94
CA ARG A 300 -0.51 21.23 -18.35
C ARG A 300 -1.61 20.64 -19.23
N TYR A 301 -2.29 19.59 -18.80
CA TYR A 301 -3.37 18.99 -19.59
C TYR A 301 -4.56 19.94 -19.76
N ILE A 302 -4.90 20.73 -18.74
CA ILE A 302 -5.91 21.79 -18.86
C ILE A 302 -5.44 22.88 -19.84
N GLN A 303 -4.18 23.31 -19.72
CA GLN A 303 -3.61 24.36 -20.58
C GLN A 303 -3.62 23.95 -22.05
N ASP A 304 -3.21 22.72 -22.33
CA ASP A 304 -3.06 22.15 -23.68
C ASP A 304 -4.37 21.49 -24.20
N GLU A 305 -5.49 21.60 -23.47
CA GLU A 305 -6.81 21.05 -23.83
C GLU A 305 -6.78 19.53 -24.13
N ARG A 306 -5.97 18.80 -23.33
CA ARG A 306 -5.78 17.35 -23.40
C ARG A 306 -6.87 16.60 -22.64
N ASP A 307 -8.09 16.65 -23.18
CA ASP A 307 -9.29 16.14 -22.49
C ASP A 307 -9.30 14.62 -22.27
N ILE A 308 -8.62 13.85 -23.12
CA ILE A 308 -8.47 12.39 -22.94
C ILE A 308 -7.66 12.10 -21.69
N GLU A 309 -6.50 12.74 -21.55
CA GLU A 309 -5.60 12.55 -20.42
C GLU A 309 -6.18 13.10 -19.11
N LEU A 310 -6.96 14.19 -19.17
CA LEU A 310 -7.75 14.67 -18.04
C LEU A 310 -8.77 13.62 -17.59
N ARG A 311 -9.52 13.07 -18.55
CA ARG A 311 -10.52 12.02 -18.28
C ARG A 311 -9.88 10.78 -17.67
N GLU A 312 -8.77 10.31 -18.23
CA GLU A 312 -8.05 9.15 -17.70
C GLU A 312 -7.54 9.40 -16.29
N MET A 313 -6.89 10.55 -16.05
CA MET A 313 -6.37 10.93 -14.74
C MET A 313 -7.46 11.00 -13.67
N LEU A 314 -8.57 11.71 -13.93
CA LEU A 314 -9.66 11.81 -12.95
C LEU A 314 -10.37 10.46 -12.76
N THR A 315 -10.54 9.68 -13.83
CA THR A 315 -11.18 8.35 -13.75
C THR A 315 -10.35 7.37 -12.94
N GLU A 316 -9.03 7.33 -13.14
CA GLU A 316 -8.12 6.48 -12.37
C GLU A 316 -8.16 6.85 -10.88
N GLN A 317 -8.10 8.14 -10.57
CA GLN A 317 -8.17 8.60 -9.18
C GLN A 317 -9.52 8.34 -8.51
N THR A 318 -10.61 8.48 -9.26
CA THR A 318 -11.94 8.12 -8.76
C THR A 318 -12.01 6.62 -8.47
N LYS A 319 -11.48 5.76 -9.37
CA LYS A 319 -11.42 4.31 -9.16
C LYS A 319 -10.59 3.92 -7.94
N GLU A 320 -9.46 4.59 -7.69
CA GLU A 320 -8.64 4.35 -6.49
C GLU A 320 -9.43 4.60 -5.21
N VAL A 321 -10.14 5.74 -5.12
CA VAL A 321 -10.99 6.08 -3.97
C VAL A 321 -12.13 5.09 -3.79
N VAL A 322 -12.85 4.78 -4.87
CA VAL A 322 -13.98 3.84 -4.85
C VAL A 322 -13.56 2.43 -4.47
N SER A 323 -12.47 1.92 -5.06
CA SER A 323 -11.96 0.58 -4.75
C SER A 323 -11.51 0.51 -3.30
N PHE A 324 -10.83 1.56 -2.80
CA PHE A 324 -10.46 1.66 -1.41
C PHE A 324 -11.68 1.56 -0.49
N LEU A 325 -12.77 2.28 -0.76
CA LEU A 325 -14.01 2.21 0.03
C LEU A 325 -14.64 0.81 0.01
N PHE A 326 -14.66 0.16 -1.16
CA PHE A 326 -15.24 -1.19 -1.30
C PHE A 326 -14.49 -2.25 -0.53
N GLU A 327 -13.16 -2.15 -0.44
CA GLU A 327 -12.30 -3.09 0.29
C GLU A 327 -12.42 -2.97 1.82
N GLN A 328 -13.11 -1.95 2.34
CA GLN A 328 -13.21 -1.75 3.78
C GLN A 328 -14.26 -2.65 4.44
N PRO A 329 -14.02 -3.12 5.68
CA PRO A 329 -15.03 -3.83 6.46
C PRO A 329 -16.05 -2.85 7.07
N TYR A 330 -17.34 -3.10 6.82
CA TYR A 330 -18.48 -2.35 7.39
C TYR A 330 -19.30 -3.15 8.40
N ALA A 331 -19.21 -4.48 8.43
CA ALA A 331 -20.06 -5.33 9.25
C ALA A 331 -19.62 -5.46 10.74
N LYS A 332 -18.55 -4.77 11.16
CA LYS A 332 -18.05 -4.82 12.54
C LYS A 332 -18.64 -3.67 13.34
N GLU A 333 -19.06 -3.94 14.58
CA GLU A 333 -19.44 -2.91 15.53
C GLU A 333 -18.26 -1.95 15.75
N ALA A 334 -18.50 -0.66 15.57
CA ALA A 334 -17.45 0.34 15.52
C ALA A 334 -17.37 1.11 16.85
N THR A 335 -16.16 1.25 17.39
CA THR A 335 -15.90 2.19 18.49
C THR A 335 -15.65 3.59 17.95
N VAL A 336 -15.84 4.62 18.77
CA VAL A 336 -15.53 6.03 18.43
C VAL A 336 -14.12 6.16 17.86
N ASP A 337 -13.10 5.60 18.50
CA ASP A 337 -11.72 5.63 18.03
C ASP A 337 -11.56 5.01 16.63
N SER A 338 -12.20 3.86 16.39
CA SER A 338 -12.12 3.19 15.10
C SER A 338 -12.78 4.00 13.98
N VAL A 339 -13.88 4.70 14.30
CA VAL A 339 -14.58 5.59 13.36
C VAL A 339 -13.74 6.84 13.10
N SER A 340 -13.13 7.44 14.13
CA SER A 340 -12.23 8.60 13.99
C SER A 340 -11.03 8.29 13.10
N VAL A 341 -10.39 7.12 13.30
CA VAL A 341 -9.31 6.64 12.42
C VAL A 341 -9.82 6.39 11.00
N ARG A 342 -11.03 5.84 10.85
CA ARG A 342 -11.68 5.62 9.55
C ARG A 342 -11.89 6.94 8.81
N ILE A 343 -12.43 7.96 9.48
CA ILE A 343 -12.67 9.30 8.91
C ILE A 343 -11.36 9.88 8.39
N GLN A 344 -10.31 9.90 9.21
CA GLN A 344 -8.99 10.41 8.81
C GLN A 344 -8.43 9.64 7.62
N THR A 345 -8.55 8.31 7.62
CA THR A 345 -8.05 7.47 6.52
C THR A 345 -8.81 7.73 5.21
N VAL A 346 -10.14 7.82 5.25
CA VAL A 346 -10.96 8.09 4.06
C VAL A 346 -10.69 9.51 3.54
N ALA A 347 -10.56 10.49 4.44
CA ALA A 347 -10.22 11.87 4.08
C ALA A 347 -8.86 11.95 3.38
N GLU A 348 -7.83 11.30 3.94
CA GLU A 348 -6.49 11.21 3.33
C GLU A 348 -6.56 10.59 1.93
N LYS A 349 -7.30 9.49 1.78
CA LYS A 349 -7.47 8.82 0.47
C LYS A 349 -8.22 9.67 -0.55
N SER A 350 -9.09 10.56 -0.08
CA SER A 350 -9.87 11.46 -0.94
C SER A 350 -9.12 12.73 -1.34
N ARG A 351 -8.04 13.08 -0.64
CA ARG A 351 -7.35 14.37 -0.78
C ARG A 351 -6.89 14.64 -2.20
N MET A 352 -6.19 13.69 -2.82
CA MET A 352 -5.69 13.87 -4.19
C MET A 352 -6.84 14.16 -5.17
N LEU A 353 -7.95 13.40 -5.08
CA LEU A 353 -9.09 13.59 -5.96
C LEU A 353 -9.71 14.97 -5.75
N ALA A 354 -9.92 15.38 -4.49
CA ALA A 354 -10.41 16.71 -4.14
C ALA A 354 -9.53 17.84 -4.72
N MET A 355 -8.21 17.72 -4.60
CA MET A 355 -7.26 18.67 -5.17
C MET A 355 -7.35 18.73 -6.71
N LEU A 356 -7.45 17.57 -7.38
CA LEU A 356 -7.52 17.52 -8.85
C LEU A 356 -8.81 18.17 -9.36
N VAL A 357 -9.96 17.87 -8.75
CA VAL A 357 -11.24 18.46 -9.16
C VAL A 357 -11.31 19.95 -8.81
N ALA A 358 -10.72 20.40 -7.70
CA ALA A 358 -10.66 21.81 -7.35
C ALA A 358 -9.90 22.61 -8.42
N VAL A 359 -8.71 22.13 -8.82
CA VAL A 359 -7.87 22.76 -9.84
C VAL A 359 -8.53 22.71 -11.22
N LEU A 360 -9.16 21.58 -11.59
CA LEU A 360 -9.88 21.47 -12.86
C LEU A 360 -11.08 22.42 -12.91
N ALA A 361 -11.91 22.46 -11.87
CA ALA A 361 -13.05 23.38 -11.79
C ALA A 361 -12.61 24.86 -11.85
N TYR A 362 -11.46 25.19 -11.28
CA TYR A 362 -10.93 26.55 -11.26
C TYR A 362 -10.29 26.99 -12.60
N TYR A 363 -9.70 26.07 -13.38
CA TYR A 363 -8.99 26.42 -14.63
C TYR A 363 -9.66 25.88 -15.89
N MET A 364 -10.84 25.26 -15.80
CA MET A 364 -11.51 24.67 -16.94
C MET A 364 -11.73 25.68 -18.07
N LYS A 365 -11.67 25.18 -19.31
CA LYS A 365 -11.83 25.95 -20.53
C LYS A 365 -12.98 25.44 -21.41
N THR A 366 -13.32 24.15 -21.30
CA THR A 366 -14.24 23.49 -22.23
C THR A 366 -15.49 22.94 -21.50
N PRO A 367 -16.66 22.88 -22.16
CA PRO A 367 -17.84 22.22 -21.61
C PRO A 367 -17.62 20.74 -21.25
N GLU A 368 -16.75 20.05 -21.99
CA GLU A 368 -16.38 18.66 -21.77
C GLU A 368 -15.71 18.45 -20.41
N GLN A 369 -14.89 19.41 -19.97
CA GLN A 369 -14.27 19.41 -18.65
C GLN A 369 -15.31 19.60 -17.54
N ALA A 370 -16.32 20.45 -17.74
CA ALA A 370 -17.46 20.53 -16.81
C ALA A 370 -18.20 19.19 -16.74
N GLN A 371 -18.48 18.56 -17.88
CA GLN A 371 -19.14 17.25 -17.89
C GLN A 371 -18.32 16.18 -17.17
N LEU A 372 -16.99 16.21 -17.28
CA LEU A 372 -16.10 15.31 -16.55
C LEU A 372 -16.21 15.49 -15.02
N LEU A 373 -16.31 16.74 -14.54
CA LEU A 373 -16.54 17.03 -13.12
C LEU A 373 -17.87 16.46 -12.63
N ILE A 374 -18.95 16.64 -13.41
CA ILE A 374 -20.28 16.08 -13.13
C ILE A 374 -20.23 14.54 -13.11
N GLN A 375 -19.62 13.91 -14.12
CA GLN A 375 -19.47 12.44 -14.14
C GLN A 375 -18.66 11.92 -12.96
N THR A 376 -17.68 12.69 -12.48
CA THR A 376 -16.87 12.33 -11.31
C THR A 376 -17.72 12.30 -10.04
N THR A 377 -18.62 13.27 -9.84
CA THR A 377 -19.55 13.24 -8.70
C THR A 377 -20.55 12.09 -8.79
N GLU A 378 -21.12 11.84 -9.98
CA GLU A 378 -22.06 10.73 -10.21
C GLU A 378 -21.45 9.37 -9.81
N ARG A 379 -20.20 9.10 -10.23
CA ARG A 379 -19.51 7.84 -9.94
C ARG A 379 -19.33 7.57 -8.45
N LEU A 380 -19.22 8.62 -7.63
CA LEU A 380 -19.08 8.50 -6.17
C LEU A 380 -20.42 8.21 -5.45
N THR A 381 -21.54 8.25 -6.18
CA THR A 381 -22.86 7.89 -5.62
C THR A 381 -23.19 6.41 -5.76
N GLY A 382 -22.72 5.72 -6.81
CA GLY A 382 -23.19 4.35 -7.13
C GLY A 382 -22.48 3.21 -6.41
N SER A 383 -21.22 3.41 -6.03
CA SER A 383 -20.33 2.34 -5.58
C SER A 383 -20.21 2.29 -4.06
N ARG A 384 -21.19 1.68 -3.40
CA ARG A 384 -21.36 1.76 -1.93
C ARG A 384 -21.85 0.46 -1.31
N HIS A 385 -21.52 0.27 -0.04
CA HIS A 385 -22.12 -0.74 0.84
C HIS A 385 -23.37 -0.16 1.51
N HIS A 386 -24.41 -0.99 1.67
CA HIS A 386 -25.69 -0.60 2.28
C HIS A 386 -25.99 -1.36 3.59
N SER A 387 -25.09 -2.23 4.01
CA SER A 387 -25.25 -3.08 5.19
C SER A 387 -24.00 -3.02 6.06
N GLY A 388 -24.18 -2.89 7.37
CA GLY A 388 -23.10 -2.76 8.34
C GLY A 388 -23.40 -1.73 9.42
N ASP A 389 -22.38 -1.36 10.17
CA ASP A 389 -22.42 -0.32 11.20
C ASP A 389 -22.75 1.05 10.57
N ARG A 390 -23.71 1.76 11.16
CA ARG A 390 -24.23 3.03 10.63
C ARG A 390 -23.13 4.10 10.53
N SER A 391 -22.26 4.20 11.52
CA SER A 391 -21.19 5.20 11.57
C SER A 391 -20.10 4.88 10.54
N LEU A 392 -19.74 3.60 10.36
CA LEU A 392 -18.83 3.20 9.28
C LEU A 392 -19.42 3.46 7.90
N LEU A 393 -20.70 3.15 7.69
CA LEU A 393 -21.38 3.41 6.41
C LEU A 393 -21.40 4.90 6.07
N ALA A 394 -21.60 5.77 7.06
CA ALA A 394 -21.59 7.22 6.89
C ALA A 394 -20.23 7.75 6.39
N THR A 395 -19.12 7.07 6.69
CA THR A 395 -17.78 7.48 6.20
C THR A 395 -17.65 7.39 4.68
N GLN A 396 -18.51 6.62 4.00
CA GLN A 396 -18.56 6.55 2.54
C GLN A 396 -19.01 7.86 1.88
N GLU A 397 -19.62 8.78 2.64
CA GLU A 397 -20.05 10.09 2.13
C GLU A 397 -18.91 11.10 1.98
N ILE A 398 -17.81 10.89 2.72
CA ILE A 398 -16.69 11.83 2.82
C ILE A 398 -16.11 12.19 1.44
N PRO A 399 -15.82 11.24 0.54
CA PRO A 399 -15.20 11.60 -0.75
C PRO A 399 -16.13 12.40 -1.64
N LEU A 400 -17.44 12.08 -1.67
CA LEU A 400 -18.42 12.84 -2.44
C LEU A 400 -18.54 14.26 -1.91
N HIS A 401 -18.60 14.44 -0.59
CA HIS A 401 -18.63 15.76 0.05
C HIS A 401 -17.38 16.58 -0.28
N ALA A 402 -16.20 15.97 -0.15
CA ALA A 402 -14.93 16.61 -0.47
C ALA A 402 -14.88 17.09 -1.93
N VAL A 403 -15.29 16.24 -2.88
CA VAL A 403 -15.30 16.57 -4.32
C VAL A 403 -16.35 17.63 -4.63
N PHE A 404 -17.57 17.49 -4.11
CA PHE A 404 -18.67 18.43 -4.35
C PHE A 404 -18.33 19.85 -3.89
N TYR A 405 -17.87 20.01 -2.64
CA TYR A 405 -17.44 21.31 -2.16
C TYR A 405 -16.21 21.84 -2.90
N SER A 406 -15.25 20.99 -3.25
CA SER A 406 -14.07 21.40 -4.02
C SER A 406 -14.44 21.99 -5.38
N ILE A 407 -15.40 21.39 -6.09
CA ILE A 407 -15.89 21.93 -7.36
C ILE A 407 -16.69 23.21 -7.13
N GLY A 408 -17.58 23.20 -6.14
CA GLY A 408 -18.47 24.32 -5.84
C GLY A 408 -17.73 25.60 -5.44
N ILE A 409 -16.80 25.50 -4.50
CA ILE A 409 -15.97 26.63 -4.06
C ILE A 409 -15.13 27.15 -5.23
N SER A 410 -14.45 26.27 -5.98
CA SER A 410 -13.69 26.69 -7.17
C SER A 410 -14.55 27.40 -8.21
N ALA A 411 -15.79 26.96 -8.42
CA ALA A 411 -16.74 27.62 -9.32
C ALA A 411 -17.09 29.04 -8.84
N VAL A 412 -17.32 29.22 -7.53
CA VAL A 412 -17.56 30.55 -6.92
C VAL A 412 -16.32 31.44 -7.05
N MET A 413 -15.12 30.94 -6.72
CA MET A 413 -13.87 31.71 -6.86
C MET A 413 -13.65 32.20 -8.30
N LYS A 414 -14.11 31.43 -9.29
CA LYS A 414 -14.06 31.82 -10.71
C LYS A 414 -15.30 32.52 -11.24
N LYS A 415 -16.29 32.80 -10.41
CA LYS A 415 -17.59 33.37 -10.81
C LYS A 415 -18.28 32.55 -11.92
N ASN A 416 -18.00 31.24 -11.99
CA ASN A 416 -18.59 30.31 -12.94
C ASN A 416 -19.88 29.71 -12.36
N TYR A 417 -20.89 30.56 -12.18
CA TYR A 417 -22.17 30.15 -11.58
C TYR A 417 -22.99 29.21 -12.48
N GLN A 418 -22.67 29.15 -13.78
CA GLN A 418 -23.22 28.15 -14.69
C GLN A 418 -22.74 26.74 -14.34
N LEU A 419 -21.43 26.55 -14.10
CA LEU A 419 -20.90 25.29 -13.57
C LEU A 419 -21.53 24.96 -12.22
N LEU A 420 -21.67 25.95 -11.34
CA LEU A 420 -22.27 25.76 -10.01
C LEU A 420 -23.73 25.27 -10.11
N ASN A 421 -24.56 25.90 -10.95
CA ASN A 421 -25.94 25.45 -11.19
C ASN A 421 -25.97 24.04 -11.80
N LYS A 422 -25.07 23.73 -12.74
CA LYS A 422 -24.95 22.37 -13.31
C LYS A 422 -24.59 21.35 -12.23
N LEU A 423 -23.64 21.66 -11.35
CA LEU A 423 -23.25 20.79 -10.23
C LEU A 423 -24.44 20.46 -9.31
N PHE A 424 -25.34 21.41 -9.08
CA PHE A 424 -26.52 21.19 -8.25
C PHE A 424 -27.62 20.35 -8.92
N THR A 425 -27.73 20.40 -10.25
CA THR A 425 -28.94 19.94 -10.96
C THR A 425 -28.72 18.80 -11.95
N GLN A 426 -27.52 18.64 -12.49
CA GLN A 426 -27.24 17.67 -13.56
C GLN A 426 -26.76 16.28 -13.10
N PRO A 427 -25.96 16.13 -12.03
CA PRO A 427 -25.51 14.79 -11.66
C PRO A 427 -26.68 13.89 -11.29
N ASN A 428 -26.67 12.65 -11.77
CA ASN A 428 -27.61 11.61 -11.39
C ASN A 428 -27.11 10.82 -10.18
N VAL A 429 -28.01 10.54 -9.24
CA VAL A 429 -27.74 9.63 -8.13
C VAL A 429 -27.77 8.20 -8.65
N GLN A 430 -26.60 7.54 -8.68
CA GLN A 430 -26.43 6.16 -9.10
C GLN A 430 -26.61 5.15 -7.96
N ASP A 431 -26.88 5.62 -6.73
CA ASP A 431 -27.20 4.76 -5.58
C ASP A 431 -28.57 4.07 -5.80
N PRO A 432 -28.62 2.74 -5.93
CA PRO A 432 -29.86 2.03 -6.25
C PRO A 432 -30.95 2.19 -5.18
N HIS A 433 -30.57 2.47 -3.94
CA HIS A 433 -31.53 2.66 -2.83
C HIS A 433 -32.05 4.10 -2.74
N ARG A 434 -31.46 5.04 -3.49
CA ARG A 434 -31.68 6.49 -3.36
C ARG A 434 -31.84 7.24 -4.68
N GLN A 435 -32.04 6.52 -5.77
CA GLN A 435 -32.30 7.11 -7.09
C GLN A 435 -33.50 8.07 -7.15
N HIS A 436 -34.38 8.08 -6.13
CA HIS A 436 -35.57 8.93 -6.06
C HIS A 436 -35.30 10.33 -5.49
N ILE A 437 -34.16 10.57 -4.83
CA ILE A 437 -33.81 11.90 -4.31
C ILE A 437 -32.93 12.65 -5.30
N SER A 438 -33.06 13.98 -5.32
CA SER A 438 -32.19 14.83 -6.13
C SER A 438 -30.74 14.75 -5.67
N PHE A 439 -29.79 15.01 -6.57
CA PHE A 439 -28.37 15.05 -6.21
C PHE A 439 -28.05 16.15 -5.18
N LEU A 440 -28.74 17.28 -5.25
CA LEU A 440 -28.61 18.35 -4.27
C LEU A 440 -29.02 17.87 -2.87
N THR A 441 -30.15 17.18 -2.72
CA THR A 441 -30.54 16.56 -1.44
C THR A 441 -29.62 15.41 -1.04
N TYR A 442 -29.16 14.58 -1.98
CA TYR A 442 -28.24 13.46 -1.72
C TYR A 442 -26.93 13.93 -1.08
N THR A 443 -26.39 15.06 -1.53
CA THR A 443 -25.16 15.65 -0.99
C THR A 443 -25.37 16.44 0.31
N SER A 444 -26.57 16.42 0.91
CA SER A 444 -26.84 17.11 2.18
C SER A 444 -26.10 16.44 3.34
N PRO A 445 -25.31 17.20 4.13
CA PRO A 445 -24.60 16.66 5.29
C PRO A 445 -25.55 16.18 6.39
N HIS A 446 -26.78 16.71 6.44
CA HIS A 446 -27.81 16.29 7.41
C HIS A 446 -28.16 14.81 7.34
N MET A 447 -28.01 14.17 6.17
CA MET A 447 -28.43 12.79 6.00
C MET A 447 -27.51 11.79 6.74
N TRP A 448 -26.22 12.13 6.87
CA TRP A 448 -25.21 11.20 7.38
C TRP A 448 -24.07 11.86 8.13
N LEU A 449 -23.44 12.88 7.54
CA LEU A 449 -22.23 13.47 8.10
C LEU A 449 -22.49 14.15 9.43
N ASN A 450 -23.61 14.84 9.61
CA ASN A 450 -23.94 15.47 10.90
C ASN A 450 -24.03 14.41 12.01
N ALA A 451 -24.77 13.33 11.80
CA ALA A 451 -24.85 12.24 12.77
C ALA A 451 -23.50 11.55 13.02
N LEU A 452 -22.66 11.42 11.98
CA LEU A 452 -21.32 10.85 12.10
C LEU A 452 -20.40 11.72 12.96
N PHE A 453 -20.37 13.03 12.71
CA PHE A 453 -19.51 13.95 13.45
C PHE A 453 -20.02 14.26 14.84
N GLU A 454 -21.34 14.23 15.06
CA GLU A 454 -21.94 14.20 16.40
C GLU A 454 -21.51 12.97 17.20
N TYR A 455 -21.42 11.79 16.55
CA TYR A 455 -21.00 10.55 17.20
C TYR A 455 -19.53 10.56 17.65
N VAL A 456 -18.63 11.21 16.89
CA VAL A 456 -17.19 11.26 17.21
C VAL A 456 -16.74 12.51 17.98
N SER A 457 -17.61 13.51 18.14
CA SER A 457 -17.28 14.75 18.87
C SER A 457 -17.53 14.59 20.37
N GLU A 458 -16.52 14.91 21.19
CA GLU A 458 -16.65 14.98 22.65
C GLU A 458 -17.40 16.25 23.12
N GLU A 459 -17.37 17.32 22.31
CA GLU A 459 -18.02 18.60 22.63
C GLU A 459 -19.51 18.56 22.25
N THR A 460 -20.35 18.51 23.28
CA THR A 460 -21.82 18.45 23.24
C THR A 460 -22.48 19.79 22.91
N THR A 461 -22.12 20.42 21.80
CA THR A 461 -22.94 21.51 21.25
C THR A 461 -23.70 21.00 20.05
N HIS A 462 -24.99 20.69 20.24
CA HIS A 462 -26.00 20.27 19.24
C HIS A 462 -26.16 21.20 18.01
N LEU A 463 -25.31 22.22 17.88
CA LEU A 463 -25.39 23.29 16.91
C LEU A 463 -24.16 23.36 15.99
N THR A 464 -23.10 22.57 16.19
CA THR A 464 -21.88 22.65 15.37
C THR A 464 -22.00 21.74 14.15
N PRO A 465 -22.24 22.27 12.93
CA PRO A 465 -22.45 21.44 11.73
C PRO A 465 -21.18 20.66 11.35
N ALA A 466 -21.32 19.50 10.68
CA ALA A 466 -20.20 18.72 10.15
C ALA A 466 -19.22 19.56 9.31
N GLU A 467 -19.74 20.62 8.71
CA GLU A 467 -19.00 21.60 7.95
C GLU A 467 -17.90 22.28 8.77
N THR A 468 -18.14 22.53 10.06
CA THR A 468 -17.18 23.18 10.95
C THR A 468 -16.11 22.21 11.44
N LEU A 469 -16.53 20.99 11.78
CA LEU A 469 -15.66 19.99 12.39
C LEU A 469 -14.74 19.32 11.36
N PHE A 470 -15.17 19.26 10.10
CA PHE A 470 -14.44 18.54 9.06
C PHE A 470 -14.37 19.27 7.73
N THR A 471 -15.50 19.63 7.11
CA THR A 471 -15.51 20.08 5.71
C THR A 471 -14.66 21.34 5.51
N TYR A 472 -14.81 22.34 6.36
CA TYR A 472 -14.04 23.58 6.32
C TYR A 472 -12.54 23.36 6.56
N PRO A 473 -12.08 22.75 7.69
CA PRO A 473 -10.64 22.58 7.92
C PRO A 473 -9.98 21.69 6.85
N TYR A 474 -10.67 20.64 6.39
CA TYR A 474 -10.17 19.76 5.33
C TYR A 474 -10.04 20.50 3.99
N LEU A 475 -11.05 21.25 3.57
CA LEU A 475 -11.00 21.97 2.30
C LEU A 475 -10.08 23.18 2.34
N LYS A 476 -9.97 23.86 3.48
CA LYS A 476 -8.96 24.90 3.68
C LYS A 476 -7.58 24.37 3.33
N GLN A 477 -7.22 23.18 3.84
CA GLN A 477 -5.96 22.54 3.49
C GLN A 477 -5.85 22.25 1.98
N VAL A 478 -6.90 21.69 1.35
CA VAL A 478 -6.91 21.42 -0.09
C VAL A 478 -6.67 22.69 -0.92
N PHE A 479 -7.33 23.80 -0.60
CA PHE A 479 -7.24 25.04 -1.38
C PHE A 479 -5.92 25.79 -1.17
N ILE A 480 -5.34 25.73 0.03
CA ILE A 480 -4.01 26.27 0.32
C ILE A 480 -2.93 25.43 -0.38
N GLU A 481 -2.98 24.10 -0.29
CA GLU A 481 -2.00 23.21 -0.93
C GLU A 481 -2.01 23.32 -2.47
N THR A 482 -3.20 23.47 -3.06
CA THR A 482 -3.36 23.68 -4.51
C THR A 482 -2.99 25.10 -4.96
N ARG A 483 -2.78 26.02 -4.00
CA ARG A 483 -2.53 27.45 -4.21
C ARG A 483 -3.65 28.14 -4.98
N LEU A 484 -4.89 27.72 -4.73
CA LEU A 484 -6.08 28.37 -5.29
C LEU A 484 -6.54 29.53 -4.42
N ALA A 485 -6.41 29.42 -3.10
CA ALA A 485 -6.58 30.51 -2.15
C ALA A 485 -5.22 31.03 -1.67
N PHE A 486 -5.09 32.35 -1.52
CA PHE A 486 -3.92 33.02 -0.98
C PHE A 486 -3.78 32.81 0.52
N ASP A 487 -4.88 32.96 1.26
CA ASP A 487 -4.94 32.80 2.71
C ASP A 487 -6.29 32.23 3.17
N GLU A 488 -6.41 32.05 4.50
CA GLU A 488 -7.63 31.55 5.13
C GLU A 488 -8.82 32.51 4.96
N GLN A 489 -8.56 33.81 4.92
CA GLN A 489 -9.61 34.82 4.81
C GLN A 489 -10.25 34.82 3.41
N GLU A 490 -9.45 34.71 2.34
CA GLU A 490 -9.95 34.56 0.98
C GLU A 490 -10.74 33.25 0.82
N PHE A 491 -10.21 32.14 1.36
CA PHE A 491 -10.89 30.86 1.32
C PHE A 491 -12.25 30.92 2.04
N GLU A 492 -12.29 31.51 3.24
CA GLU A 492 -13.50 31.64 4.05
C GLU A 492 -14.62 32.37 3.30
N GLN A 493 -14.30 33.49 2.64
CA GLN A 493 -15.29 34.27 1.90
C GLN A 493 -15.96 33.45 0.78
N HIS A 494 -15.17 32.70 0.03
CA HIS A 494 -15.69 31.89 -1.08
C HIS A 494 -16.39 30.62 -0.61
N PHE A 495 -15.96 30.05 0.53
CA PHE A 495 -16.66 28.96 1.19
C PHE A 495 -18.06 29.39 1.62
N ASP A 496 -18.17 30.52 2.33
CA ASP A 496 -19.45 31.05 2.82
C ASP A 496 -20.37 31.46 1.65
N GLN A 497 -19.82 32.06 0.58
CA GLN A 497 -20.57 32.35 -0.64
C GLN A 497 -21.12 31.09 -1.30
N PHE A 498 -20.31 30.03 -1.41
CA PHE A 498 -20.77 28.75 -1.95
C PHE A 498 -21.94 28.18 -1.15
N GLU A 499 -21.83 28.19 0.18
CA GLU A 499 -22.89 27.67 1.05
C GLU A 499 -24.17 28.52 1.02
N LEU A 500 -24.05 29.86 0.96
CA LEU A 500 -25.19 30.75 0.76
C LEU A 500 -25.93 30.41 -0.55
N LEU A 501 -25.20 30.31 -1.66
CA LEU A 501 -25.78 30.00 -2.97
C LEU A 501 -26.40 28.61 -3.02
N ARG A 502 -25.78 27.64 -2.35
CA ARG A 502 -26.35 26.29 -2.19
C ARG A 502 -27.66 26.34 -1.38
N ALA A 503 -27.70 27.09 -0.29
CA ALA A 503 -28.90 27.26 0.54
C ALA A 503 -30.05 27.93 -0.23
N ILE A 504 -29.74 28.96 -1.03
CA ILE A 504 -30.70 29.59 -1.95
C ILE A 504 -31.22 28.59 -2.97
N LYS A 505 -30.33 27.74 -3.54
CA LYS A 505 -30.75 26.71 -4.49
C LYS A 505 -31.73 25.70 -3.89
N TYR A 506 -31.54 25.29 -2.64
CA TYR A 506 -32.51 24.43 -1.93
C TYR A 506 -33.91 25.07 -1.90
N ARG A 507 -34.01 26.38 -1.60
CA ARG A 507 -35.31 27.08 -1.54
C ARG A 507 -35.94 27.25 -2.90
N TYR A 508 -35.11 27.53 -3.91
CA TYR A 508 -35.56 27.60 -5.28
C TYR A 508 -36.17 26.28 -5.76
N MET A 509 -35.56 25.16 -5.37
CA MET A 509 -36.03 23.80 -5.71
C MET A 509 -37.14 23.29 -4.78
N ASN A 510 -37.54 24.07 -3.76
CA ASN A 510 -38.44 23.65 -2.68
C ASN A 510 -37.98 22.36 -1.97
N GLU A 511 -36.69 22.25 -1.70
CA GLU A 511 -36.08 21.14 -0.97
C GLU A 511 -35.71 21.57 0.46
N GLU A 512 -36.26 20.89 1.47
CA GLU A 512 -36.10 21.26 2.90
C GLU A 512 -34.85 20.65 3.57
N SER A 513 -34.00 19.94 2.81
CA SER A 513 -33.00 19.01 3.37
C SER A 513 -31.73 19.65 3.95
N ASN A 514 -31.53 20.96 3.79
CA ASN A 514 -30.43 21.70 4.42
C ASN A 514 -30.82 23.16 4.67
N ILE A 515 -30.84 23.60 5.93
CA ILE A 515 -31.25 24.96 6.26
C ILE A 515 -30.16 25.97 5.90
N SER A 516 -28.90 25.65 6.16
CA SER A 516 -27.72 26.48 5.89
C SER A 516 -26.44 25.73 6.17
N GLY A 517 -25.33 26.15 5.57
CA GLY A 517 -24.00 25.73 5.98
C GLY A 517 -23.45 26.50 7.18
N GLN A 518 -22.13 26.52 7.31
CA GLN A 518 -21.41 27.20 8.38
C GLN A 518 -21.64 28.72 8.41
N PHE A 519 -21.90 29.36 7.27
CA PHE A 519 -22.20 30.79 7.24
C PHE A 519 -23.42 31.17 8.12
N GLY A 520 -24.39 30.27 8.31
CA GLY A 520 -25.63 30.56 9.03
C GLY A 520 -25.44 30.89 10.51
N TYR A 521 -24.41 30.34 11.14
CA TYR A 521 -24.10 30.55 12.57
C TYR A 521 -23.06 31.66 12.81
N LYS A 522 -22.43 32.19 11.76
CA LYS A 522 -21.33 33.15 11.92
C LYS A 522 -21.85 34.51 12.39
N PRO A 523 -21.19 35.12 13.41
CA PRO A 523 -21.55 36.47 13.84
C PRO A 523 -21.13 37.53 12.81
N ASN A 524 -19.98 37.35 12.14
CA ASN A 524 -19.50 38.26 11.09
C ASN A 524 -19.85 37.71 9.70
N ARG A 525 -20.63 38.47 8.93
CA ARG A 525 -21.04 38.14 7.56
C ARG A 525 -20.95 39.32 6.60
N ASP A 526 -20.09 40.29 6.91
CA ASP A 526 -19.97 41.53 6.13
C ASP A 526 -19.60 41.27 4.67
N HIS A 527 -18.85 40.20 4.40
CA HIS A 527 -18.50 39.80 3.04
C HIS A 527 -19.70 39.25 2.25
N LEU A 528 -20.62 38.53 2.88
CA LEU A 528 -21.87 38.09 2.24
C LEU A 528 -22.83 39.25 2.01
N ILE A 529 -22.91 40.18 2.96
CA ILE A 529 -23.69 41.41 2.82
C ILE A 529 -23.17 42.23 1.62
N ARG A 530 -21.85 42.43 1.51
CA ARG A 530 -21.25 43.09 0.33
C ARG A 530 -21.56 42.36 -0.97
N PHE A 531 -21.42 41.04 -0.98
CA PHE A 531 -21.74 40.21 -2.15
C PHE A 531 -23.20 40.36 -2.62
N LEU A 532 -24.15 40.43 -1.69
CA LEU A 532 -25.57 40.65 -2.02
C LEU A 532 -25.84 42.10 -2.49
N ASN A 533 -25.21 43.10 -1.87
CA ASN A 533 -25.32 44.50 -2.35
C ASN A 533 -24.78 44.62 -3.79
N GLU A 534 -23.62 44.02 -4.09
CA GLU A 534 -23.09 43.98 -5.46
C GLU A 534 -24.09 43.36 -6.45
N GLY A 535 -24.79 42.31 -6.04
CA GLY A 535 -25.82 41.68 -6.85
C GLY A 535 -27.02 42.58 -7.13
N SER A 536 -27.48 43.32 -6.12
CA SER A 536 -28.59 44.26 -6.26
C SER A 536 -28.29 45.37 -7.28
N GLU A 537 -27.06 45.90 -7.25
CA GLU A 537 -26.57 46.97 -8.13
C GLU A 537 -26.26 46.50 -9.56
N THR A 538 -26.13 45.18 -9.79
CA THR A 538 -25.70 44.62 -11.08
C THR A 538 -26.87 44.05 -11.87
N GLU A 539 -27.34 44.75 -12.92
CA GLU A 539 -28.50 44.35 -13.75
C GLU A 539 -28.44 42.87 -14.19
N ASP A 540 -27.37 42.48 -14.88
CA ASP A 540 -27.10 41.11 -15.36
C ASP A 540 -26.20 40.32 -14.40
N TRP A 541 -26.55 40.28 -13.11
CA TRP A 541 -25.73 39.60 -12.11
C TRP A 541 -25.58 38.09 -12.42
N PRO A 542 -24.37 37.57 -12.70
CA PRO A 542 -24.19 36.19 -13.15
C PRO A 542 -24.66 35.11 -12.17
N VAL A 543 -24.79 35.47 -10.89
CA VAL A 543 -25.27 34.60 -9.81
C VAL A 543 -26.74 34.21 -9.99
N LEU A 544 -27.53 35.01 -10.72
CA LEU A 544 -28.92 34.70 -11.01
C LEU A 544 -29.07 33.35 -11.74
N ALA A 545 -28.01 32.85 -12.39
CA ALA A 545 -27.97 31.49 -12.95
C ALA A 545 -28.35 30.37 -11.96
N ILE A 546 -28.20 30.60 -10.64
CA ILE A 546 -28.63 29.65 -9.60
C ILE A 546 -30.15 29.48 -9.56
N CYS A 547 -30.90 30.53 -9.89
CA CYS A 547 -32.36 30.57 -9.95
C CYS A 547 -32.87 30.76 -11.40
N ASP A 548 -32.18 30.13 -12.35
CA ASP A 548 -32.49 30.15 -13.79
C ASP A 548 -32.56 31.56 -14.41
N GLY A 549 -31.77 32.50 -13.88
CA GLY A 549 -31.62 33.87 -14.39
C GLY A 549 -32.65 34.89 -13.86
N GLY A 550 -33.62 34.47 -13.03
CA GLY A 550 -34.68 35.37 -12.55
C GLY A 550 -34.32 36.11 -11.27
N ARG A 551 -34.34 37.44 -11.29
CA ARG A 551 -34.19 38.29 -10.08
C ARG A 551 -35.29 38.01 -9.04
N GLU A 552 -36.55 38.00 -9.46
CA GLU A 552 -37.70 37.71 -8.60
C GLU A 552 -37.58 36.35 -7.92
N LYS A 553 -37.27 35.30 -8.71
CA LYS A 553 -37.02 33.94 -8.19
C LYS A 553 -35.89 33.88 -7.18
N PHE A 554 -34.83 34.66 -7.39
CA PHE A 554 -33.72 34.76 -6.45
C PHE A 554 -34.15 35.47 -5.17
N THR A 555 -34.86 36.60 -5.28
CA THR A 555 -35.42 37.34 -4.14
C THR A 555 -36.33 36.45 -3.30
N ASP A 556 -37.30 35.77 -3.90
CA ASP A 556 -38.22 34.85 -3.21
C ASP A 556 -37.47 33.73 -2.48
N SER A 557 -36.41 33.19 -3.11
CA SER A 557 -35.60 32.13 -2.51
C SER A 557 -34.74 32.65 -1.35
N LEU A 558 -34.26 33.89 -1.45
CA LEU A 558 -33.49 34.56 -0.40
C LEU A 558 -34.37 34.97 0.78
N GLU A 559 -35.61 35.40 0.53
CA GLU A 559 -36.60 35.71 1.55
C GLU A 559 -36.93 34.46 2.38
N LYS A 560 -37.32 33.36 1.72
CA LYS A 560 -37.54 32.06 2.38
C LYS A 560 -36.33 31.61 3.20
N LEU A 561 -35.11 31.74 2.65
CA LEU A 561 -33.90 31.38 3.37
C LEU A 561 -33.70 32.26 4.63
N ALA A 562 -33.97 33.56 4.52
CA ALA A 562 -33.83 34.47 5.65
C ALA A 562 -34.86 34.17 6.75
N GLU A 563 -36.09 33.81 6.40
CA GLU A 563 -37.12 33.34 7.32
C GLU A 563 -36.69 32.06 8.04
N ASP A 564 -36.31 31.01 7.30
CA ASP A 564 -35.86 29.73 7.86
C ASP A 564 -34.68 29.90 8.83
N LEU A 565 -33.75 30.80 8.51
CA LEU A 565 -32.60 31.11 9.36
C LEU A 565 -32.99 31.85 10.65
N ASN A 566 -34.07 32.64 10.64
CA ASN A 566 -34.54 33.38 11.81
C ASN A 566 -35.39 32.51 12.75
N GLU A 567 -35.99 31.44 12.25
CA GLU A 567 -36.77 30.49 13.06
C GLU A 567 -35.90 29.56 13.91
N LYS A 568 -34.61 29.44 13.60
CA LYS A 568 -33.71 28.47 14.24
C LYS A 568 -32.73 29.13 15.20
N ASP A 569 -32.69 28.63 16.44
CA ASP A 569 -31.77 29.10 17.47
C ASP A 569 -30.30 29.01 17.03
N GLY A 570 -29.56 30.11 17.21
CA GLY A 570 -28.14 30.22 16.82
C GLY A 570 -27.89 30.61 15.36
N PHE A 571 -28.94 30.71 14.55
CA PHE A 571 -28.88 31.19 13.17
C PHE A 571 -29.44 32.62 13.08
N SER A 572 -29.15 33.33 11.99
CA SER A 572 -29.78 34.63 11.76
C SER A 572 -29.85 34.92 10.26
N GLY A 573 -31.03 35.15 9.70
CA GLY A 573 -31.19 35.65 8.33
C GLY A 573 -31.08 37.18 8.22
N ARG A 574 -30.94 37.88 9.36
CA ARG A 574 -30.99 39.34 9.43
C ARG A 574 -29.95 39.99 8.51
N GLY A 575 -30.41 40.96 7.72
CA GLY A 575 -29.58 41.74 6.81
C GLY A 575 -29.38 41.13 5.42
N LEU A 576 -29.60 39.82 5.22
CA LEU A 576 -29.41 39.18 3.92
C LEU A 576 -30.39 39.74 2.87
N LEU A 577 -31.70 39.65 3.13
CA LEU A 577 -32.72 40.17 2.21
C LEU A 577 -32.55 41.68 2.00
N GLN A 578 -32.39 42.44 3.09
CA GLN A 578 -32.20 43.90 3.04
C GLN A 578 -30.97 44.32 2.22
N ALA A 579 -29.90 43.52 2.21
CA ALA A 579 -28.71 43.81 1.43
C ALA A 579 -28.95 43.65 -0.08
N TYR A 580 -29.85 42.75 -0.48
CA TYR A 580 -30.16 42.51 -1.89
C TYR A 580 -31.30 43.40 -2.42
N THR A 581 -32.23 43.84 -1.57
CA THR A 581 -33.37 44.68 -1.97
C THR A 581 -33.14 46.17 -1.70
N LYS A 582 -31.92 46.56 -1.31
CA LYS A 582 -31.61 47.94 -0.88
C LYS A 582 -31.83 49.00 -1.96
N PHE A 583 -31.77 48.62 -3.23
CA PHE A 583 -31.85 49.51 -4.39
C PHE A 583 -33.03 49.22 -5.32
N ASP A 584 -33.93 48.32 -4.90
CA ASP A 584 -35.27 48.15 -5.47
C ASP A 584 -36.21 49.24 -4.92
#